data_AF-A0A1C0ZZ99-F1
#
_entry.id   AF-A0A1C0ZZ99-F1
#
_cell.length_a   1.000
_cell.length_b   1.000
_cell.length_c   1.000
_cell.angle_alpha   90.00
_cell.angle_beta   90.00
_cell.angle_gamma   90.00
#
_symmetry.space_group_name_H-M   'P 1'
#
loop_
_entity.id
_entity.type
_entity.pdbx_description
1 polymer ?
#
loop_
_entity_poly.entity_id
_entity_poly.type
_entity_poly.pdbx_seq_one_letter_code
_entity_poly.pdbx_strand_id
1 'polypeptide(L)'
;MSISFTKSIVNQLQKEIADIELKLNTDKKKKEKAQAKIIQVQRDMKLSQSHSDLSSKLSRINKLNEEIKTVDRLQRDLSKQLLAKKASLKQNLAKESKQSEDQ
;
A
#
# COMPACT_ATOMS: atom_id res chain seq x y z
N MET A 1 -33.94 -0.28 6.99
CA MET A 1 -33.19 0.81 6.32
C MET A 1 -33.75 0.96 4.93
N SER A 2 -33.86 2.18 4.41
CA SER A 2 -34.24 2.42 3.01
C SER A 2 -33.18 1.83 2.07
N ILE A 3 -33.61 1.20 0.97
CA ILE A 3 -32.75 0.60 -0.06
C ILE A 3 -31.69 1.58 -0.59
N SER A 4 -32.01 2.88 -0.60
CA SER A 4 -31.10 3.95 -1.01
C SER A 4 -29.89 4.11 -0.08
N PHE A 5 -30.05 3.89 1.23
CA PHE A 5 -28.97 4.02 2.22
C PHE A 5 -27.93 2.90 2.07
N THR A 6 -28.40 1.66 1.86
CA THR A 6 -27.52 0.49 1.65
C THR A 6 -26.68 0.63 0.37
N LYS A 7 -27.28 1.10 -0.73
CA LYS A 7 -26.56 1.37 -1.99
C LYS A 7 -25.47 2.45 -1.82
N SER A 8 -25.74 3.50 -1.05
CA SER A 8 -24.75 4.53 -0.75
C SER A 8 -23.54 3.98 0.00
N ILE A 9 -23.77 3.10 0.98
CA ILE A 9 -22.70 2.46 1.77
C ILE A 9 -21.86 1.53 0.89
N VAL A 10 -22.49 0.73 0.03
CA VAL A 10 -21.79 -0.18 -0.89
C VAL A 10 -20.90 0.61 -1.85
N ASN A 11 -21.42 1.67 -2.47
CA ASN A 11 -20.67 2.53 -3.37
C ASN A 11 -19.49 3.20 -2.67
N GLN A 12 -19.69 3.69 -1.44
CA GLN A 12 -18.61 4.27 -0.64
C GLN A 12 -17.53 3.24 -0.33
N LEU A 13 -17.91 2.03 0.11
CA LEU A 13 -16.95 0.96 0.39
C LEU A 13 -16.15 0.54 -0.85
N GLN A 14 -16.79 0.47 -2.02
CA GLN A 14 -16.11 0.18 -3.28
C GLN A 14 -15.09 1.27 -3.64
N LYS A 15 -15.45 2.55 -3.49
CA LYS A 15 -14.54 3.67 -3.71
C LYS A 15 -13.35 3.62 -2.76
N GLU A 16 -13.59 3.43 -1.46
CA GLU A 16 -12.53 3.30 -0.46
C GLU A 16 -11.59 2.12 -0.75
N ILE A 17 -12.12 0.99 -1.21
CA ILE A 17 -11.33 -0.17 -1.64
C ILE A 17 -10.42 0.20 -2.82
N ALA A 18 -10.98 0.84 -3.85
CA ALA A 18 -10.21 1.27 -5.02
C ALA A 18 -9.09 2.25 -4.64
N ASP A 19 -9.37 3.21 -3.75
CA ASP A 19 -8.39 4.18 -3.26
C ASP A 19 -7.25 3.49 -2.49
N ILE A 20 -7.56 2.49 -1.65
CA ILE A 20 -6.55 1.69 -0.93
C ILE A 20 -5.69 0.88 -1.92
N GLU A 21 -6.29 0.27 -2.94
CA GLU A 21 -5.56 -0.50 -3.96
C GLU A 21 -4.62 0.40 -4.80
N LEU A 22 -5.06 1.61 -5.16
CA LEU A 22 -4.22 2.61 -5.83
C LEU A 22 -3.03 3.03 -4.96
N LYS A 23 -3.27 3.21 -3.65
CA LYS A 23 -2.21 3.58 -2.70
C LYS A 23 -1.19 2.46 -2.54
N LEU A 24 -1.64 1.20 -2.42
CA LEU A 24 -0.76 0.02 -2.37
C LEU A 24 0.14 -0.08 -3.62
N ASN A 25 -0.42 0.16 -4.81
CA ASN A 25 0.35 0.16 -6.06
C ASN A 25 1.38 1.29 -6.11
N THR A 26 0.99 2.48 -5.64
CA THR A 26 1.90 3.64 -5.55
C THR A 26 3.08 3.37 -4.62
N ASP A 27 2.79 2.79 -3.45
CA ASP A 27 3.80 2.45 -2.46
C ASP A 27 4.72 1.32 -2.95
N LYS A 28 4.19 0.36 -3.72
CA LYS A 28 5.00 -0.66 -4.41
C LYS A 28 6.00 -0.03 -5.36
N LYS A 29 5.57 0.92 -6.20
CA LYS A 29 6.46 1.65 -7.12
C LYS A 29 7.53 2.46 -6.38
N LYS A 30 7.21 3.05 -5.22
CA LYS A 30 8.21 3.76 -4.39
C LYS A 30 9.28 2.79 -3.88
N LYS A 31 8.86 1.62 -3.37
CA LYS A 31 9.78 0.57 -2.92
C LYS A 31 10.70 0.09 -4.03
N GLU A 32 10.17 -0.20 -5.22
CA GLU A 32 10.95 -0.62 -6.39
C GLU A 32 11.99 0.45 -6.78
N LYS A 33 11.61 1.73 -6.78
CA LYS A 33 12.53 2.84 -7.04
C LYS A 33 13.63 2.95 -5.98
N ALA A 34 13.31 2.78 -4.70
CA ALA A 34 14.29 2.79 -3.62
C ALA A 34 15.28 1.61 -3.76
N GLN A 35 14.78 0.41 -4.07
CA GLN A 35 15.60 -0.77 -4.33
C GLN A 35 16.54 -0.58 -5.53
N ALA A 36 16.03 -0.02 -6.64
CA ALA A 36 16.86 0.28 -7.80
C ALA A 36 17.99 1.26 -7.47
N LYS A 37 17.70 2.29 -6.66
CA LYS A 37 18.72 3.23 -6.18
C LYS A 37 19.75 2.57 -5.28
N ILE A 38 19.35 1.64 -4.41
CA ILE A 38 20.31 0.88 -3.58
C ILE A 38 21.27 0.10 -4.47
N ILE A 39 20.74 -0.61 -5.48
CA ILE A 39 21.57 -1.38 -6.42
C ILE A 39 22.56 -0.46 -7.16
N GLN A 40 22.11 0.71 -7.59
CA GLN A 40 22.99 1.70 -8.22
C GLN A 40 24.10 2.16 -7.26
N VAL A 41 23.74 2.58 -6.04
CA VAL A 41 24.72 3.04 -5.04
C VAL A 41 25.71 1.92 -4.69
N GLN A 42 25.27 0.67 -4.60
CA GLN A 42 26.15 -0.49 -4.39
C GLN A 42 27.15 -0.69 -5.53
N ARG A 43 26.76 -0.43 -6.79
CA ARG A 43 27.70 -0.44 -7.92
C ARG A 43 28.70 0.71 -7.80
N ASP A 44 28.22 1.91 -7.50
CA ASP A 44 29.06 3.10 -7.37
C ASP A 44 30.04 3.00 -6.18
N MET A 45 29.71 2.24 -5.14
CA MET A 45 30.63 1.94 -4.03
C MET A 45 31.83 1.13 -4.46
N LYS A 46 31.70 0.25 -5.46
CA LYS A 46 32.84 -0.52 -5.99
C LYS A 46 33.85 0.36 -6.72
N LEU A 47 33.43 1.56 -7.12
CA LEU A 47 34.24 2.56 -7.80
C LEU A 47 34.71 3.67 -6.84
N SER A 48 34.39 3.58 -5.55
CA SER A 48 34.79 4.57 -4.55
C SER A 48 36.31 4.63 -4.41
N GLN A 49 36.85 5.84 -4.52
CA GLN A 49 38.29 6.09 -4.41
C GLN A 49 38.71 6.60 -3.02
N SER A 50 37.75 6.81 -2.10
CA SER A 50 38.04 7.29 -0.74
C SER A 50 37.08 6.73 0.31
N HIS A 51 37.55 6.69 1.55
CA HIS A 51 36.76 6.26 2.71
C HIS A 51 35.57 7.19 3.00
N SER A 52 35.72 8.50 2.79
CA SER A 52 34.65 9.48 3.00
C SER A 52 33.52 9.33 1.99
N ASP A 53 33.85 9.06 0.73
CA ASP A 53 32.87 8.73 -0.32
C ASP A 53 32.13 7.42 -0.01
N LEU A 54 32.86 6.38 0.38
CA LEU A 54 32.27 5.09 0.78
C LEU A 54 31.30 5.25 1.96
N SER A 55 31.70 6.00 2.99
CA SER A 55 30.87 6.30 4.17
C SER A 55 29.59 7.05 3.80
N SER A 56 29.69 8.03 2.90
CA SER A 56 28.54 8.79 2.40
C SER A 56 27.55 7.90 1.64
N LYS A 57 28.06 6.98 0.80
CA LYS A 57 27.24 5.99 0.07
C LYS A 57 26.57 4.99 1.00
N LEU A 58 27.28 4.51 2.03
CA LEU A 58 26.69 3.65 3.08
C LEU A 58 25.55 4.36 3.82
N SER A 59 25.73 5.62 4.18
CA SER A 59 24.67 6.43 4.79
C SER A 59 23.45 6.57 3.88
N ARG A 60 23.67 6.77 2.56
CA ARG A 60 22.61 6.80 1.55
C ARG A 60 21.84 5.48 1.50
N ILE A 61 22.52 4.33 1.50
CA ILE A 61 21.89 3.00 1.52
C ILE A 61 21.05 2.83 2.78
N ASN A 62 21.58 3.21 3.95
CA ASN A 62 20.84 3.10 5.21
C ASN A 62 19.54 3.91 5.18
N LYS A 63 19.57 5.15 4.66
CA LYS A 63 18.36 5.97 4.49
C LYS A 63 17.33 5.32 3.57
N LEU A 64 17.77 4.78 2.43
CA LEU A 64 16.90 4.07 1.49
C LEU A 64 16.30 2.80 2.10
N ASN A 65 17.06 2.07 2.92
CA ASN A 65 16.56 0.90 3.65
C ASN A 65 15.49 1.27 4.69
N GLU A 66 15.67 2.37 5.43
CA GLU A 66 14.64 2.85 6.37
C GLU A 66 13.36 3.32 5.64
N GLU A 67 13.50 3.94 4.46
CA GLU A 67 12.36 4.25 3.60
C GLU A 67 11.60 2.96 3.19
N ILE A 68 12.31 1.92 2.76
CA ILE A 68 11.70 0.62 2.41
C ILE A 68 10.97 0.01 3.61
N LYS A 69 11.59 0.01 4.80
CA LYS A 69 10.94 -0.49 6.03
C LYS A 69 9.66 0.27 6.36
N THR A 70 9.67 1.58 6.14
CA THR A 70 8.50 2.44 6.38
C THR A 70 7.38 2.13 5.41
N VAL A 71 7.70 2.00 4.12
CA VAL A 71 6.75 1.58 3.07
C VAL A 71 6.18 0.19 3.37
N ASP A 72 7.00 -0.76 3.81
CA ASP A 72 6.54 -2.12 4.15
C ASP A 72 5.56 -2.12 5.33
N ARG A 73 5.76 -1.26 6.34
CA ARG A 73 4.79 -1.10 7.43
C ARG A 73 3.47 -0.56 6.92
N LEU A 74 3.51 0.52 6.13
CA LEU A 74 2.32 1.13 5.53
C LEU A 74 1.56 0.15 4.64
N GLN A 75 2.25 -0.65 3.83
CA GLN A 75 1.63 -1.67 2.99
C GLN A 75 0.92 -2.75 3.81
N ARG A 76 1.51 -3.21 4.92
CA ARG A 76 0.85 -4.18 5.81
C ARG A 76 -0.42 -3.60 6.42
N ASP A 77 -0.38 -2.35 6.86
CA ASP A 77 -1.53 -1.70 7.48
C ASP A 77 -2.66 -1.46 6.45
N LEU A 78 -2.31 -0.99 5.26
CA LEU A 78 -3.26 -0.85 4.15
C LEU A 78 -3.85 -2.20 3.72
N SER A 79 -3.06 -3.28 3.73
CA SER A 79 -3.54 -4.62 3.40
C SER A 79 -4.55 -5.14 4.43
N LYS A 80 -4.32 -4.87 5.72
CA LYS A 80 -5.30 -5.18 6.78
C LYS A 80 -6.59 -4.39 6.59
N GLN A 81 -6.48 -3.08 6.31
CA GLN A 81 -7.65 -2.24 6.03
C GLN A 81 -8.43 -2.72 4.81
N LEU A 82 -7.74 -3.11 3.74
CA LEU A 82 -8.34 -3.66 2.53
C LEU A 82 -9.15 -4.93 2.83
N LEU A 83 -8.58 -5.87 3.59
CA LEU A 83 -9.27 -7.09 3.99
C LEU A 83 -10.52 -6.79 4.82
N ALA A 84 -10.41 -5.89 5.80
CA ALA A 84 -11.55 -5.47 6.62
C ALA A 84 -12.66 -4.83 5.77
N LYS A 85 -12.31 -3.91 4.86
CA LYS A 85 -13.28 -3.24 3.97
C LYS A 85 -13.92 -4.21 2.98
N LYS A 86 -13.16 -5.16 2.42
CA LYS A 86 -13.70 -6.23 1.57
C LYS A 86 -14.66 -7.14 2.35
N ALA A 87 -14.37 -7.45 3.61
CA ALA A 87 -15.29 -8.21 4.47
C ALA A 87 -16.58 -7.42 4.75
N SER A 88 -16.48 -6.13 5.09
CA SER A 88 -17.65 -5.26 5.27
C SER A 88 -18.49 -5.13 4.01
N LEU A 89 -17.86 -5.00 2.84
CA LEU A 89 -18.57 -4.95 1.56
C LEU A 89 -19.37 -6.23 1.31
N LYS A 90 -18.74 -7.41 1.49
CA LYS A 90 -19.42 -8.71 1.37
C LYS A 90 -20.60 -8.82 2.33
N GLN A 91 -20.45 -8.36 3.56
CA GLN A 91 -21.54 -8.38 4.55
C GLN A 91 -22.71 -7.47 4.15
N ASN A 92 -22.45 -6.29 3.57
CA ASN A 92 -23.51 -5.40 3.12
C ASN A 92 -24.22 -5.94 1.88
N LEU A 93 -23.48 -6.53 0.93
CA LEU A 93 -24.07 -7.20 -0.24
C LEU A 93 -24.95 -8.40 0.15
N ALA A 94 -24.50 -9.22 1.12
CA ALA A 94 -25.30 -10.35 1.62
C ALA A 94 -26.56 -9.92 2.40
N LYS A 95 -26.58 -8.69 2.93
CA LYS A 95 -27.78 -8.10 3.55
C LYS A 95 -28.74 -7.56 2.48
N GLU A 96 -28.23 -6.99 1.40
CA GLU A 96 -29.04 -6.53 0.26
C GLU A 96 -29.77 -7.72 -0.40
N SER A 97 -29.10 -8.86 -0.59
CA SER A 97 -29.71 -10.06 -1.18
C SER A 97 -30.81 -10.71 -0.32
N LYS A 98 -30.72 -10.61 1.02
CA LYS A 98 -31.74 -11.14 1.94
C LYS A 98 -32.97 -10.24 2.05
N GLN A 99 -32.82 -8.93 1.82
CA GLN A 99 -33.95 -8.01 1.85
C GLN A 99 -34.80 -8.05 0.56
N SER A 100 -34.27 -8.61 -0.52
CA SER A 100 -34.98 -8.79 -1.80
C SER A 100 -35.79 -10.09 -1.92
N GLU A 101 -35.64 -11.04 -0.99
CA GLU A 101 -36.40 -12.31 -0.98
C GLU A 101 -37.65 -12.28 -0.08
N ASP A 102 -37.79 -11.27 0.78
CA ASP A 102 -38.94 -11.07 1.70
C ASP A 102 -39.96 -10.02 1.21
N GLN A 103 -40.02 -9.73 -0.11
CA GLN A 103 -41.04 -8.86 -0.73
C GLN A 103 -41.81 -9.55 -1.85
#